data_AF-A0A9P1CYZ4-F1
#
_entry.id   AF-A0A9P1CYZ4-F1
#
_cell.length_a   1.000
_cell.length_b   1.000
_cell.length_c   1.000
_cell.angle_alpha   90.00
_cell.angle_beta   90.00
_cell.angle_gamma   90.00
#
_symmetry.space_group_name_H-M   'P 1'
#
loop_
_entity.id
_entity.type
_entity.pdbx_description
1 polymer ?
#
loop_
_entity_poly.entity_id
_entity_poly.type
_entity_poly.pdbx_seq_one_letter_code
_entity_poly.pdbx_strand_id
1 'polypeptide(L)'
;MTAPRPDYDEEARKLFALLNLAPSGAASDASSKLHSYHNLDAVWKHPTSGGQVFIGNATASSQRGILQRNNITHIVNCTSDLPNAFEGDGKVAYYRFDIYKFFSVLDLRTNRGVFEFFHPVFQWIDEAVNSGQSVLIHCLAGAHRAGTTGVAYVMHAADLEHQTAISACKRCRPVVDPIGREQLVIYGDLLIYPLVMTNIAMVAPWP
;
A
#
# COMPACT_ATOMS: atom_id res chain seq x y z
N MET A 1 -16.06 31.07 20.96
CA MET A 1 -16.35 30.79 19.54
C MET A 1 -15.99 29.33 19.30
N THR A 2 -16.96 28.46 19.07
CA THR A 2 -16.71 27.05 18.73
C THR A 2 -16.26 26.98 17.28
N ALA A 3 -15.14 26.31 17.01
CA ALA A 3 -14.66 26.09 15.64
C ALA A 3 -15.79 25.44 14.80
N PRO A 4 -15.95 25.84 13.51
CA PRO A 4 -16.92 25.21 12.63
C PRO A 4 -16.63 23.70 12.53
N ARG A 5 -17.68 22.88 12.44
CA ARG A 5 -17.53 21.44 12.24
C ARG A 5 -16.78 21.18 10.92
N PRO A 6 -15.85 20.22 10.87
CA PRO A 6 -15.15 19.89 9.65
C PRO A 6 -16.13 19.40 8.56
N ASP A 7 -15.92 19.87 7.33
CA ASP A 7 -16.57 19.29 6.15
C ASP A 7 -15.78 18.03 5.73
N TYR A 8 -16.25 16.88 6.19
CA TYR A 8 -15.60 15.60 5.92
C TYR A 8 -15.60 15.20 4.44
N ASP A 9 -16.48 15.76 3.61
CA ASP A 9 -16.51 15.52 2.17
C ASP A 9 -15.41 16.32 1.48
N GLU A 10 -15.18 17.57 1.89
CA GLU A 10 -14.06 18.36 1.40
C GLU A 10 -12.72 17.74 1.80
N GLU A 11 -12.58 17.25 3.04
CA GLU A 11 -11.41 16.50 3.49
C GLU A 11 -11.18 15.24 2.66
N ALA A 12 -12.24 14.49 2.34
CA ALA A 12 -12.14 13.32 1.48
C ALA A 12 -11.67 13.67 0.06
N ARG A 13 -12.19 14.76 -0.53
CA ARG A 13 -11.76 15.22 -1.86
C ARG A 13 -10.29 15.63 -1.88
N LYS A 14 -9.83 16.36 -0.86
CA LYS A 14 -8.41 16.73 -0.71
C LYS A 14 -7.54 15.48 -0.64
N LEU A 15 -7.97 14.48 0.11
CA LEU A 15 -7.24 13.24 0.28
C LEU A 15 -7.16 12.42 -1.02
N PHE A 16 -8.26 12.30 -1.75
CA PHE A 16 -8.25 11.62 -3.06
C PHE A 16 -7.38 12.35 -4.08
N ALA A 17 -7.35 13.68 -4.06
CA ALA A 17 -6.46 14.46 -4.91
C ALA A 17 -4.98 14.16 -4.61
N LEU A 18 -4.59 14.06 -3.33
CA LEU A 18 -3.23 13.70 -2.92
C LEU A 18 -2.82 12.29 -3.41
N LEU A 19 -3.77 11.37 -3.49
CA LEU A 19 -3.54 10.00 -3.95
C LEU A 19 -3.69 9.81 -5.47
N ASN A 20 -3.96 10.89 -6.22
CA ASN A 20 -4.32 10.86 -7.65
C ASN A 20 -5.49 9.91 -7.97
N LEU A 21 -6.46 9.80 -7.06
CA LEU A 21 -7.65 8.98 -7.22
C LEU A 21 -8.87 9.85 -7.59
N ALA A 22 -9.81 9.25 -8.31
CA ALA A 22 -11.09 9.89 -8.57
C ALA A 22 -11.95 9.94 -7.28
N PRO A 23 -12.67 11.04 -7.00
CA PRO A 23 -13.56 11.12 -5.84
C PRO A 23 -14.76 10.17 -5.90
N SER A 24 -15.09 9.70 -7.10
CA SER A 24 -16.07 8.63 -7.32
C SER A 24 -15.34 7.29 -7.33
N GLY A 25 -15.80 6.35 -6.51
CA GLY A 25 -15.32 4.95 -6.48
C GLY A 25 -15.59 4.20 -7.79
N ALA A 26 -14.96 4.63 -8.87
CA ALA A 26 -15.09 4.06 -10.20
C ALA A 26 -14.25 2.78 -10.31
N ALA A 27 -14.72 1.74 -9.63
CA ALA A 27 -14.52 0.35 -10.01
C ALA A 27 -15.86 -0.39 -9.84
N SER A 28 -16.58 -0.52 -10.96
CA SER A 28 -17.69 -1.45 -11.26
C SER A 28 -18.97 -1.44 -10.41
N ASP A 29 -20.07 -1.21 -11.14
CA ASP A 29 -21.42 -1.74 -10.97
C ASP A 29 -22.23 -1.29 -9.74
N ALA A 30 -23.10 -0.34 -10.05
CA ALA A 30 -24.27 0.03 -9.26
C ALA A 30 -25.27 -1.14 -9.16
N SER A 31 -24.99 -2.11 -8.29
CA SER A 31 -26.02 -3.00 -7.70
C SER A 31 -25.50 -3.74 -6.48
N SER A 32 -25.47 -3.07 -5.32
CA SER A 32 -25.95 -3.59 -4.03
C SER A 32 -25.49 -2.70 -2.89
N LYS A 33 -26.46 -2.06 -2.21
CA LYS A 33 -26.29 -1.43 -0.90
C LYS A 33 -26.20 -2.52 0.19
N LEU A 34 -25.23 -3.41 0.07
CA LEU A 34 -24.79 -4.33 1.11
C LEU A 34 -23.27 -4.24 1.08
N HIS A 35 -22.65 -3.68 2.13
CA HIS A 35 -21.21 -3.49 2.30
C HIS A 35 -20.38 -4.43 1.41
N SER A 36 -20.09 -3.99 0.18
CA SER A 36 -19.57 -4.86 -0.86
C SER A 36 -18.10 -5.08 -0.53
N TYR A 37 -17.80 -6.25 0.02
CA TYR A 37 -16.43 -6.64 0.29
C TYR A 37 -15.74 -6.90 -1.05
N HIS A 38 -15.18 -5.86 -1.66
CA HIS A 38 -14.45 -5.95 -2.91
C HIS A 38 -13.18 -6.80 -2.73
N ASN A 39 -12.83 -7.52 -3.79
CA ASN A 39 -11.62 -8.34 -3.79
C ASN A 39 -10.34 -7.49 -3.70
N LEU A 40 -10.37 -6.29 -4.28
CA LEU A 40 -9.30 -5.30 -4.21
C LEU A 40 -9.87 -3.90 -4.42
N ASP A 41 -9.15 -2.88 -3.95
CA ASP A 41 -9.43 -1.48 -4.22
C ASP A 41 -8.10 -0.74 -4.47
N ALA A 42 -8.11 0.23 -5.39
CA ALA A 42 -6.95 1.08 -5.64
C ALA A 42 -6.78 2.06 -4.47
N VAL A 43 -5.55 2.18 -3.96
CA VAL A 43 -5.22 3.08 -2.84
C VAL A 43 -4.27 4.20 -3.24
N TRP A 44 -3.62 4.09 -4.39
CA TRP A 44 -2.75 5.13 -4.93
C TRP A 44 -2.60 4.96 -6.44
N LYS A 45 -2.38 6.07 -7.14
CA LYS A 45 -2.09 6.10 -8.58
C LYS A 45 -0.88 7.00 -8.86
N HIS A 46 0.04 6.50 -9.67
CA HIS A 46 1.18 7.27 -10.12
C HIS A 46 0.71 8.42 -11.04
N PRO A 47 1.10 9.68 -10.78
CA PRO A 47 0.52 10.86 -11.41
C PRO A 47 0.73 10.91 -12.94
N THR A 48 1.86 10.42 -13.43
CA THR A 48 2.24 10.53 -14.85
C THR A 48 2.01 9.24 -15.63
N SER A 49 2.63 8.13 -15.22
CA SER A 49 2.50 6.83 -15.89
C SER A 49 1.09 6.21 -15.77
N GLY A 50 0.31 6.60 -14.78
CA GLY A 50 -1.00 6.03 -14.49
C GLY A 50 -0.99 4.64 -13.85
N GLY A 51 0.20 4.07 -13.55
CA GLY A 51 0.33 2.82 -12.80
C GLY A 51 -0.32 2.93 -11.41
N GLN A 52 -0.95 1.86 -10.93
CA GLN A 52 -1.75 1.90 -9.71
C GLN A 52 -1.28 0.89 -8.68
N VAL A 53 -1.50 1.21 -7.40
CA VAL A 53 -1.31 0.28 -6.29
C VAL A 53 -2.66 -0.08 -5.70
N PHE A 54 -2.89 -1.38 -5.57
CA PHE A 54 -4.11 -1.97 -5.04
C PHE A 54 -3.83 -2.72 -3.73
N ILE A 55 -4.77 -2.66 -2.79
CA ILE A 55 -4.81 -3.57 -1.63
C ILE A 55 -5.91 -4.59 -1.88
N GLY A 56 -5.62 -5.89 -1.74
CA GLY A 56 -6.60 -6.94 -2.00
C GLY A 56 -6.44 -8.23 -1.19
N ASN A 57 -7.40 -9.12 -1.40
CA ASN A 57 -7.51 -10.42 -0.74
C ASN A 57 -6.93 -11.56 -1.60
N ALA A 58 -6.97 -12.79 -1.09
CA ALA A 58 -6.46 -13.96 -1.81
C ALA A 58 -7.21 -14.23 -3.13
N THR A 59 -8.51 -13.91 -3.18
CA THR A 59 -9.31 -14.02 -4.40
C THR A 59 -8.80 -13.10 -5.50
N ALA A 60 -8.42 -11.85 -5.17
CA ALA A 60 -7.84 -10.92 -6.14
C ALA A 60 -6.53 -11.46 -6.73
N SER A 61 -5.66 -12.04 -5.90
CA SER A 61 -4.37 -12.54 -6.36
C SER A 61 -4.46 -13.85 -7.15
N SER A 62 -5.52 -14.64 -6.97
CA SER A 62 -5.70 -15.93 -7.64
C SER A 62 -6.66 -15.91 -8.84
N GLN A 63 -7.21 -14.75 -9.21
CA GLN A 63 -8.13 -14.63 -10.34
C GLN A 63 -7.55 -13.80 -11.47
N ARG A 64 -7.17 -14.47 -12.58
CA ARG A 64 -6.55 -13.83 -13.74
C ARG A 64 -7.42 -12.71 -14.34
N GLY A 65 -8.73 -12.88 -14.38
CA GLY A 65 -9.66 -11.87 -14.89
C GLY A 65 -9.73 -10.60 -14.01
N ILE A 66 -9.42 -10.70 -12.71
CA ILE A 66 -9.26 -9.51 -11.86
C ILE A 66 -7.95 -8.80 -12.19
N LEU A 67 -6.85 -9.54 -12.27
CA LEU A 67 -5.52 -8.97 -12.57
C LEU A 67 -5.51 -8.24 -13.92
N GLN A 68 -6.04 -8.88 -14.96
CA GLN A 68 -6.08 -8.31 -16.32
C GLN A 68 -6.92 -7.03 -16.40
N ARG A 69 -8.11 -7.01 -15.79
CA ARG A 69 -8.99 -5.84 -15.81
C ARG A 69 -8.38 -4.61 -15.13
N ASN A 70 -7.45 -4.83 -14.19
CA ASN A 70 -6.80 -3.77 -13.43
C ASN A 70 -5.35 -3.53 -13.86
N ASN A 71 -4.90 -4.09 -15.00
CA ASN A 71 -3.53 -3.99 -15.50
C ASN A 71 -2.47 -4.39 -14.44
N ILE A 72 -2.78 -5.39 -13.60
CA ILE A 72 -1.87 -5.86 -12.55
C ILE A 72 -0.92 -6.89 -13.17
N THR A 73 0.37 -6.55 -13.17
CA THR A 73 1.47 -7.43 -13.60
C THR A 73 2.44 -7.76 -12.46
N HIS A 74 2.27 -7.10 -11.31
CA HIS A 74 3.15 -7.23 -10.15
C HIS A 74 2.31 -7.54 -8.91
N ILE A 75 2.73 -8.53 -8.12
CA ILE A 75 2.05 -8.92 -6.88
C ILE A 75 3.03 -8.97 -5.71
N VAL A 76 2.75 -8.16 -4.68
CA VAL A 76 3.37 -8.31 -3.37
C VAL A 76 2.54 -9.27 -2.53
N ASN A 77 3.07 -10.45 -2.24
CA ASN A 77 2.42 -11.43 -1.39
C ASN A 77 2.89 -11.23 0.06
N CYS A 78 2.01 -10.67 0.90
CA CYS A 78 2.34 -10.33 2.27
C CYS A 78 2.29 -11.51 3.25
N THR A 79 2.24 -12.75 2.75
CA THR A 79 2.06 -13.96 3.54
C THR A 79 3.23 -14.90 3.33
N SER A 80 3.52 -15.75 4.32
CA SER A 80 4.47 -16.86 4.17
C SER A 80 3.82 -18.13 3.62
N ASP A 81 2.51 -18.27 3.82
CA ASP A 81 1.77 -19.52 3.68
C ASP A 81 0.91 -19.61 2.40
N LEU A 82 0.47 -18.48 1.84
CA LEU A 82 -0.34 -18.52 0.61
C LEU A 82 0.56 -18.68 -0.64
N PRO A 83 0.24 -19.63 -1.54
CA PRO A 83 0.99 -19.81 -2.78
C PRO A 83 0.80 -18.62 -3.74
N ASN A 84 1.77 -18.44 -4.63
CA ASN A 84 1.66 -17.50 -5.75
C ASN A 84 0.95 -18.22 -6.91
N ALA A 85 -0.30 -17.85 -7.18
CA ALA A 85 -1.17 -18.61 -8.10
C ALA A 85 -0.68 -18.70 -9.56
N PHE A 86 0.13 -17.72 -9.98
CA PHE A 86 0.62 -17.58 -11.35
C PHE A 86 2.16 -17.52 -11.41
N GLU A 87 2.84 -18.02 -10.38
CA GLU A 87 4.31 -18.04 -10.35
C GLU A 87 4.88 -18.86 -11.52
N GLY A 88 5.89 -18.32 -12.20
CA GLY A 88 6.53 -18.96 -13.34
C GLY A 88 5.76 -18.87 -14.66
N ASP A 89 4.60 -18.19 -14.72
CA ASP A 89 3.83 -18.03 -15.96
C ASP A 89 4.38 -16.96 -16.93
N GLY A 90 5.38 -16.19 -16.47
CA GLY A 90 6.04 -15.13 -17.23
C GLY A 90 5.22 -13.83 -17.41
N LYS A 91 4.00 -13.76 -16.86
CA LYS A 91 3.09 -12.61 -16.98
C LYS A 91 2.92 -11.84 -15.69
N VAL A 92 3.15 -12.49 -14.54
CA VAL A 92 3.04 -11.88 -13.21
C VAL A 92 4.35 -12.02 -12.46
N ALA A 93 4.95 -10.88 -12.11
CA ALA A 93 6.11 -10.81 -11.22
C ALA A 93 5.64 -10.84 -9.76
N TYR A 94 6.35 -11.57 -8.91
CA TYR A 94 6.01 -11.71 -7.49
C TYR A 94 7.14 -11.19 -6.61
N TYR A 95 6.75 -10.46 -5.55
CA TYR A 95 7.62 -10.11 -4.43
C TYR A 95 7.03 -10.70 -3.16
N ARG A 96 7.77 -11.59 -2.48
CA ARG A 96 7.34 -12.20 -1.23
C ARG A 96 7.75 -11.30 -0.06
N PHE A 97 6.78 -10.74 0.65
CA PHE A 97 7.03 -9.81 1.75
C PHE A 97 6.27 -10.22 3.01
N ASP A 98 6.77 -11.21 3.73
CA ASP A 98 6.12 -11.64 4.98
C ASP A 98 6.27 -10.58 6.07
N ILE A 99 5.26 -9.72 6.19
CA ILE A 99 5.24 -8.67 7.19
C ILE A 99 5.11 -9.21 8.62
N TYR A 100 4.83 -10.49 8.87
CA TYR A 100 4.94 -11.02 10.23
C TYR A 100 6.38 -11.28 10.65
N LYS A 101 7.33 -11.40 9.69
CA LYS A 101 8.77 -11.41 10.03
C LYS A 101 9.18 -10.18 10.81
N PHE A 102 8.45 -9.09 10.66
CA PHE A 102 8.55 -7.90 11.49
C PHE A 102 8.59 -8.16 13.01
N PHE A 103 7.84 -9.14 13.50
CA PHE A 103 7.83 -9.48 14.93
C PHE A 103 8.95 -10.44 15.35
N SER A 104 9.79 -10.87 14.40
CA SER A 104 10.83 -11.90 14.62
C SER A 104 12.21 -11.55 14.06
N VAL A 105 12.34 -10.53 13.21
CA VAL A 105 13.56 -10.19 12.49
C VAL A 105 13.69 -8.67 12.38
N LEU A 106 14.89 -8.15 12.66
CA LEU A 106 15.33 -6.75 12.69
C LEU A 106 14.91 -5.94 13.94
N ASP A 107 15.77 -5.00 14.34
CA ASP A 107 15.44 -4.00 15.38
C ASP A 107 14.50 -2.93 14.79
N LEU A 108 13.24 -3.34 14.60
CA LEU A 108 12.16 -2.49 14.10
C LEU A 108 11.63 -1.50 15.13
N ARG A 109 12.40 -1.25 16.20
CA ARG A 109 12.20 -0.12 17.12
C ARG A 109 12.98 1.11 16.68
N THR A 110 13.84 0.96 15.67
CA THR A 110 14.66 2.04 15.13
C THR A 110 14.18 2.46 13.76
N ASN A 111 14.32 3.75 13.46
CA ASN A 111 14.08 4.32 12.13
C ASN A 111 14.83 3.54 11.04
N ARG A 112 16.11 3.19 11.29
CA ARG A 112 16.93 2.42 10.35
C ARG A 112 16.37 1.02 10.07
N GLY A 113 16.03 0.27 11.11
CA GLY A 113 15.49 -1.09 10.93
C GLY A 113 14.18 -1.10 10.14
N VAL A 114 13.28 -0.15 10.45
CA VAL A 114 12.01 -0.01 9.74
C VAL A 114 12.23 0.40 8.28
N PHE A 115 13.17 1.31 8.02
CA PHE A 115 13.55 1.67 6.64
C PHE A 115 14.09 0.48 5.86
N GLU A 116 15.11 -0.20 6.37
CA GLU A 116 15.75 -1.34 5.70
C GLU A 116 14.76 -2.48 5.43
N PHE A 117 13.70 -2.60 6.25
CA PHE A 117 12.65 -3.58 6.05
C PHE A 117 11.71 -3.24 4.89
N PHE A 118 11.19 -2.02 4.83
CA PHE A 118 10.20 -1.62 3.81
C PHE A 118 10.83 -1.16 2.48
N HIS A 119 12.02 -0.57 2.53
CA HIS A 119 12.63 0.06 1.35
C HIS A 119 12.78 -0.87 0.14
N PRO A 120 13.24 -2.13 0.27
CA PRO A 120 13.39 -3.01 -0.89
C PRO A 120 12.07 -3.32 -1.60
N VAL A 121 10.98 -3.53 -0.85
CA VAL A 121 9.66 -3.78 -1.46
C VAL A 121 9.10 -2.50 -2.07
N PHE A 122 9.38 -1.32 -1.50
CA PHE A 122 8.93 -0.05 -2.07
C PHE A 122 9.64 0.30 -3.37
N GLN A 123 10.97 0.11 -3.45
CA GLN A 123 11.70 0.28 -4.71
C GLN A 123 11.13 -0.61 -5.82
N TRP A 124 10.83 -1.88 -5.51
CA TRP A 124 10.25 -2.81 -6.47
C TRP A 124 8.83 -2.39 -6.92
N ILE A 125 8.02 -1.84 -6.03
CA ILE A 125 6.69 -1.29 -6.37
C ILE A 125 6.88 -0.04 -7.26
N ASP A 126 7.78 0.87 -6.88
CA ASP A 126 8.05 2.13 -7.59
C ASP A 126 8.48 1.87 -9.04
N GLU A 127 9.38 0.93 -9.28
CA GLU A 127 9.79 0.51 -10.63
C GLU A 127 8.59 0.10 -11.49
N ALA A 128 7.71 -0.74 -10.95
CA ALA A 128 6.52 -1.20 -11.66
C ALA A 128 5.57 -0.05 -11.99
N VAL A 129 5.20 0.77 -10.99
CA VAL A 129 4.25 1.87 -11.21
C VAL A 129 4.83 2.97 -12.10
N ASN A 130 6.13 3.26 -12.02
CA ASN A 130 6.81 4.21 -12.91
C ASN A 130 6.72 3.78 -14.38
N SER A 131 6.71 2.47 -14.66
CA SER A 131 6.53 1.91 -15.99
C SER A 131 5.06 1.87 -16.47
N GLY A 132 4.11 2.37 -15.67
CA GLY A 132 2.68 2.36 -15.98
C GLY A 132 1.99 1.02 -15.71
N GLN A 133 2.71 0.08 -15.09
CA GLN A 133 2.16 -1.19 -14.64
C GLN A 133 1.51 -1.04 -13.27
N SER A 134 0.58 -1.93 -12.93
CA SER A 134 -0.08 -1.90 -11.61
C SER A 134 0.38 -3.05 -10.71
N VAL A 135 0.36 -2.75 -9.42
CA VAL A 135 0.81 -3.65 -8.36
C VAL A 135 -0.35 -4.00 -7.43
N LEU A 136 -0.48 -5.28 -7.09
CA LEU A 136 -1.39 -5.75 -6.06
C LEU A 136 -0.61 -6.15 -4.80
N ILE A 137 -0.88 -5.49 -3.69
CA ILE A 137 -0.44 -5.87 -2.37
C ILE A 137 -1.54 -6.71 -1.73
N HIS A 138 -1.28 -7.99 -1.48
CA HIS A 138 -2.32 -8.90 -0.96
C HIS A 138 -1.91 -9.71 0.25
N CYS A 139 -2.93 -10.12 1.00
CA CYS A 139 -2.85 -11.19 1.99
C CYS A 139 -4.13 -12.03 1.89
N LEU A 140 -4.52 -12.72 2.95
CA LEU A 140 -5.78 -13.47 2.96
C LEU A 140 -7.00 -12.56 2.74
N ALA A 141 -7.14 -11.52 3.56
CA ALA A 141 -8.32 -10.63 3.56
C ALA A 141 -8.07 -9.23 2.98
N GLY A 142 -6.82 -8.86 2.69
CA GLY A 142 -6.51 -7.49 2.28
C GLY A 142 -6.83 -6.45 3.36
N ALA A 143 -6.71 -6.82 4.64
CA ALA A 143 -7.11 -6.02 5.79
C ALA A 143 -5.92 -5.71 6.69
N HIS A 144 -5.28 -6.75 7.24
CA HIS A 144 -4.20 -6.64 8.22
C HIS A 144 -2.82 -6.52 7.55
N ARG A 145 -2.19 -7.64 7.19
CA ARG A 145 -0.84 -7.69 6.57
C ARG A 145 -0.68 -6.78 5.34
N ALA A 146 -1.57 -6.96 4.36
CA ALA A 146 -1.59 -6.15 3.16
C ALA A 146 -2.06 -4.72 3.41
N GLY A 147 -2.96 -4.51 4.39
CA GLY A 147 -3.36 -3.16 4.81
C GLY A 147 -2.19 -2.37 5.38
N THR A 148 -1.40 -2.97 6.29
CA THR A 148 -0.18 -2.34 6.82
C THR A 148 0.82 -2.03 5.70
N THR A 149 1.11 -3.01 4.84
CA THR A 149 2.08 -2.82 3.74
C THR A 149 1.61 -1.74 2.76
N GLY A 150 0.32 -1.75 2.39
CA GLY A 150 -0.26 -0.76 1.50
C GLY A 150 -0.34 0.64 2.13
N VAL A 151 -0.68 0.74 3.41
CA VAL A 151 -0.63 2.03 4.14
C VAL A 151 0.79 2.57 4.16
N ALA A 152 1.78 1.74 4.50
CA ALA A 152 3.18 2.15 4.53
C ALA A 152 3.66 2.61 3.14
N TYR A 153 3.24 1.93 2.07
CA TYR A 153 3.53 2.38 0.71
C TYR A 153 2.84 3.70 0.36
N VAL A 154 1.59 3.92 0.77
CA VAL A 154 0.90 5.20 0.56
C VAL A 154 1.60 6.34 1.31
N MET A 155 2.11 6.08 2.52
CA MET A 155 2.95 7.05 3.24
C MET A 155 4.19 7.41 2.42
N HIS A 156 4.90 6.41 1.90
CA HIS A 156 6.08 6.57 1.04
C HIS A 156 5.79 7.34 -0.25
N ALA A 157 4.76 6.95 -0.99
CA ALA A 157 4.50 7.45 -2.34
C ALA A 157 3.78 8.80 -2.38
N ALA A 158 3.10 9.19 -1.29
CA ALA A 158 2.36 10.45 -1.20
C ALA A 158 2.84 11.38 -0.08
N ASP A 159 3.97 11.06 0.57
CA ASP A 159 4.56 11.83 1.68
C ASP A 159 3.54 12.13 2.79
N LEU A 160 2.81 11.09 3.21
CA LEU A 160 1.74 11.21 4.21
C LEU A 160 2.17 10.66 5.56
N GLU A 161 1.78 11.36 6.62
CA GLU A 161 1.84 10.83 7.98
C GLU A 161 0.88 9.64 8.18
N HIS A 162 1.20 8.78 9.14
CA HIS A 162 0.53 7.50 9.36
C HIS A 162 -0.99 7.62 9.53
N GLN A 163 -1.52 8.56 10.32
CA GLN A 163 -2.98 8.66 10.54
C GLN A 163 -3.72 9.07 9.26
N THR A 164 -3.14 10.03 8.54
CA THR A 164 -3.68 10.50 7.26
C THR A 164 -3.66 9.37 6.23
N ALA A 165 -2.56 8.62 6.09
CA ALA A 165 -2.45 7.49 5.18
C ALA A 165 -3.43 6.34 5.53
N ILE A 166 -3.57 6.00 6.82
CA ILE A 166 -4.55 5.01 7.28
C ILE A 166 -5.97 5.43 6.90
N SER A 167 -6.32 6.69 7.15
CA SER A 167 -7.64 7.24 6.83
C SER A 167 -7.90 7.20 5.33
N ALA A 168 -6.89 7.53 4.52
CA ALA A 168 -6.96 7.49 3.06
C ALA A 168 -7.22 6.07 2.53
N CYS A 169 -6.44 5.11 3.01
CA CYS A 169 -6.60 3.70 2.64
C CYS A 169 -7.96 3.17 3.08
N LYS A 170 -8.46 3.54 4.27
CA LYS A 170 -9.79 3.14 4.75
C LYS A 170 -10.93 3.74 3.93
N ARG A 171 -10.79 4.95 3.39
CA ARG A 171 -11.79 5.55 2.48
C ARG A 171 -11.85 4.79 1.14
N CYS A 172 -10.73 4.25 0.68
CA CYS A 172 -10.68 3.43 -0.54
C CYS A 172 -11.15 1.99 -0.27
N ARG A 173 -10.70 1.41 0.84
CA ARG A 173 -10.95 0.03 1.25
C ARG A 173 -11.30 -0.02 2.75
N PRO A 174 -12.60 0.01 3.11
CA PRO A 174 -13.05 0.11 4.51
C PRO A 174 -12.54 -0.97 5.46
N VAL A 175 -12.16 -2.13 4.93
CA VAL A 175 -11.64 -3.26 5.72
C VAL A 175 -10.15 -3.16 6.10
N VAL A 176 -9.43 -2.14 5.63
CA VAL A 176 -8.04 -1.92 6.02
C VAL A 176 -7.96 -1.74 7.53
N ASP A 177 -7.18 -2.59 8.20
CA ASP A 177 -6.93 -2.50 9.63
C ASP A 177 -5.47 -2.88 9.94
N PRO A 178 -4.55 -1.90 9.91
CA PRO A 178 -3.13 -2.18 10.01
C PRO A 178 -2.72 -2.79 11.35
N ILE A 179 -1.89 -3.83 11.26
CA ILE A 179 -1.06 -4.35 12.35
C ILE A 179 0.26 -3.57 12.44
N GLY A 180 0.90 -3.57 13.61
CA GLY A 180 2.22 -2.92 13.77
C GLY A 180 2.17 -1.39 13.60
N ARG A 181 1.17 -0.73 14.21
CA ARG A 181 0.97 0.72 14.08
C ARG A 181 2.16 1.53 14.61
N GLU A 182 2.86 1.02 15.61
CA GLU A 182 4.08 1.67 16.14
C GLU A 182 5.14 1.85 15.05
N GLN A 183 5.31 0.89 14.16
CA GLN A 183 6.32 0.97 13.12
C GLN A 183 5.86 1.82 11.94
N LEU A 184 4.56 1.98 11.73
CA LEU A 184 4.07 3.03 10.82
C LEU A 184 4.42 4.42 11.37
N VAL A 185 4.34 4.63 12.70
CA VAL A 185 4.79 5.88 13.31
C VAL A 185 6.30 6.08 13.11
N ILE A 186 7.10 5.07 13.43
CA ILE A 186 8.57 5.08 13.24
C ILE A 186 8.94 5.34 11.78
N TYR A 187 8.21 4.75 10.82
CA TYR A 187 8.42 5.01 9.40
C TYR A 187 8.06 6.46 9.02
N GLY A 188 6.95 6.99 9.56
CA GLY A 188 6.55 8.38 9.34
C GLY A 188 7.61 9.38 9.82
N ASP A 189 8.28 9.11 10.94
CA ASP A 189 9.37 9.95 11.45
C ASP A 189 10.55 10.05 10.45
N LEU A 190 10.78 9.03 9.62
CA LEU A 190 11.79 9.10 8.56
C LEU A 190 11.42 10.07 7.43
N LEU A 191 10.14 10.17 7.08
CA LEU A 191 9.65 11.02 6.00
C LEU A 191 9.75 12.51 6.38
N ILE A 192 9.55 12.81 7.67
CA ILE A 192 9.60 14.17 8.22
C ILE A 192 11.04 14.71 8.33
N TYR A 193 12.05 13.83 8.42
CA TYR A 193 13.46 14.24 8.57
C TYR A 193 14.34 13.72 7.41
N PRO A 194 14.44 14.45 6.28
CA PRO A 194 15.29 14.10 5.14
C PRO A 194 16.76 13.85 5.51
N LEU A 195 17.27 14.54 6.55
CA LEU A 195 18.63 14.38 7.05
C LEU A 195 18.90 12.98 7.64
N VAL A 196 17.87 12.29 8.13
CA VAL A 196 17.99 10.91 8.66
C VAL A 196 18.09 9.92 7.50
N MET A 197 17.33 10.12 6.42
CA MET A 197 17.43 9.33 5.17
C MET A 197 18.81 9.45 4.53
N THR A 198 19.35 10.67 4.43
CA THR A 198 20.68 10.92 3.86
C THR A 198 21.79 10.29 4.70
N ASN A 199 21.65 10.27 6.03
CA ASN A 199 22.63 9.61 6.91
C ASN A 199 22.51 8.08 6.93
N ILE A 200 21.31 7.52 6.78
CA ILE A 200 21.13 6.06 6.68
C ILE A 200 21.67 5.55 5.34
N ALA A 201 21.41 6.26 4.24
CA ALA A 201 21.89 5.91 2.90
C ALA A 201 23.42 6.06 2.74
N MET A 202 24.08 6.94 3.51
CA MET A 202 25.54 7.14 3.43
C MET A 202 26.38 6.18 4.30
N VAL A 203 25.78 5.42 5.23
CA VAL A 203 26.51 4.59 6.20
C VAL A 203 26.46 3.08 5.88
N ALA A 204 25.76 2.67 4.82
CA ALA A 204 25.81 1.30 4.31
C ALA A 204 26.59 1.25 2.99
N PRO A 205 27.90 0.94 2.98
CA PRO A 205 28.52 0.46 1.76
C PRO A 205 27.86 -0.88 1.42
N TRP A 206 27.16 -0.89 0.29
CA TRP A 206 26.54 -2.07 -0.29
C TRP A 206 27.58 -3.19 -0.45
N PRO A 207 27.35 -4.42 0.06
CA PRO A 207 28.09 -5.59 -0.37
C PRO A 207 27.70 -6.02 -1.79
#